data_AF-A0A1S8YRQ3-F1
#
_entry.id   AF-A0A1S8YRQ3-F1
#
_cell.length_a   1.000
_cell.length_b   1.000
_cell.length_c   1.000
_cell.angle_alpha   90.00
_cell.angle_beta   90.00
_cell.angle_gamma   90.00
#
_symmetry.space_group_name_H-M   'P 1'
#
loop_
_entity.id
_entity.type
_entity.pdbx_description
1 polymer ?
#
loop_
_entity_poly.entity_id
_entity_poly.type
_entity_poly.pdbx_seq_one_letter_code
_entity_poly.pdbx_strand_id
1 'polypeptide(L)' 'MSEAATVETPPEDRLEEAKNIALGWRIVGQVEPQSLEEAKDMLQNSAEYAARVYDILYQYTRDRQS' A
#
# COMPACT_ATOMS: atom_id res chain seq x y z
N MET A 1 -0.76 -29.27 14.68
CA MET A 1 -1.22 -28.11 13.91
C MET A 1 -1.24 -26.95 14.87
N SER A 2 -0.31 -26.01 14.74
CA SER A 2 -0.25 -24.84 15.62
C SER A 2 -1.08 -23.74 15.00
N GLU A 3 -2.12 -23.30 15.70
CA GLU A 3 -2.80 -22.03 15.45
C GLU A 3 -1.73 -20.94 15.41
N ALA A 4 -1.43 -20.45 14.21
CA ALA A 4 -0.71 -19.20 14.06
C ALA A 4 -1.65 -18.13 14.60
N ALA A 5 -1.39 -17.69 15.84
CA ALA A 5 -1.99 -16.50 16.38
C ALA A 5 -1.81 -15.39 15.34
N THR A 6 -2.91 -14.99 14.71
CA THR A 6 -2.96 -13.80 13.89
C THR A 6 -2.64 -12.65 14.84
N VAL A 7 -1.38 -12.23 14.87
CA VAL A 7 -1.00 -10.96 15.47
C VAL A 7 -1.71 -9.93 14.60
N GLU A 8 -2.93 -9.58 14.98
CA GLU A 8 -3.67 -8.52 14.33
C GLU A 8 -2.83 -7.26 14.50
N THR A 9 -2.17 -6.85 13.43
CA THR A 9 -1.45 -5.58 13.39
C THR A 9 -2.43 -4.49 13.80
N PRO A 10 -2.10 -3.68 14.83
CA PRO A 10 -2.96 -2.62 15.32
C PRO A 10 -3.51 -1.75 14.18
N PRO A 11 -4.76 -1.26 14.26
CA PRO A 11 -5.33 -0.42 13.22
C PRO A 11 -4.50 0.83 12.91
N GLU A 12 -3.82 1.43 13.91
CA GLU A 12 -2.88 2.53 13.70
C GLU A 12 -1.67 2.16 12.84
N ASP A 13 -1.08 0.98 13.05
CA ASP A 13 0.09 0.50 12.31
C ASP A 13 -0.25 0.28 10.83
N ARG A 14 -1.48 -0.19 10.54
CA ARG A 14 -1.98 -0.34 9.17
C ARG A 14 -2.14 1.00 8.47
N LEU A 15 -2.66 2.02 9.15
CA LEU A 15 -2.77 3.36 8.56
C LEU A 15 -1.40 3.99 8.28
N GLU A 16 -0.44 3.81 9.19
CA GLU A 16 0.92 4.30 8.97
C GLU A 16 1.58 3.56 7.80
N GLU A 17 1.31 2.26 7.61
CA GLU A 17 1.73 1.52 6.41
C GLU A 17 1.15 2.14 5.13
N ALA A 18 -0.17 2.35 5.05
CA ALA A 18 -0.81 2.95 3.87
C ALA A 18 -0.25 4.33 3.55
N LYS A 19 -0.02 5.15 4.59
CA LYS A 19 0.60 6.46 4.47
C LYS A 19 2.04 6.36 3.97
N ASN A 20 2.83 5.43 4.48
CA ASN A 20 4.21 5.22 4.05
C ASN A 20 4.30 4.78 2.59
N ILE A 21 3.40 3.89 2.14
CA ILE A 21 3.31 3.49 0.73
C ILE A 21 2.98 4.71 -0.15
N ALA A 22 1.95 5.47 0.20
CA ALA A 22 1.55 6.65 -0.56
C ALA A 22 2.65 7.73 -0.63
N LEU A 23 3.35 7.97 0.48
CA LEU A 23 4.45 8.92 0.54
C LEU A 23 5.66 8.46 -0.28
N GLY A 24 6.04 7.19 -0.15
CA GLY A 24 7.11 6.59 -0.94
C GLY A 24 6.81 6.68 -2.44
N TRP A 25 5.58 6.34 -2.83
CA TRP A 25 5.19 6.40 -4.24
C TRP A 25 5.16 7.83 -4.79
N ARG A 26 4.73 8.82 -4.00
CA ARG A 26 4.80 10.23 -4.40
C ARG A 26 6.23 10.68 -4.70
N ILE A 27 7.22 10.19 -3.95
CA ILE A 27 8.64 10.50 -4.19
C ILE A 27 9.11 9.82 -5.47
N VAL A 28 8.83 8.52 -5.64
CA VAL A 28 9.24 7.76 -6.83
C VAL A 28 8.59 8.32 -8.10
N GLY A 29 7.32 8.73 -8.04
CA GLY A 29 6.60 9.33 -9.16
C GLY A 29 7.11 10.70 -9.61
N GLN A 30 8.05 11.31 -8.88
CA GLN A 30 8.75 12.53 -9.32
C GLN A 30 10.01 12.23 -10.16
N VAL A 31 10.42 10.97 -10.24
CA VAL A 31 11.54 10.55 -11.08
C VAL A 31 11.04 10.34 -12.50
N GLU A 32 11.67 11.00 -13.47
CA GLU A 32 11.37 10.78 -14.89
C GLU A 32 11.98 9.45 -15.34
N PRO A 33 11.19 8.50 -15.89
CA PRO A 33 11.72 7.25 -16.40
C PRO A 33 12.65 7.50 -17.58
N GLN A 34 13.79 6.81 -17.60
CA GLN A 34 14.83 6.95 -18.64
C GLN A 34 14.59 6.03 -19.84
N SER A 35 13.55 5.18 -19.77
CA SER A 35 13.17 4.29 -20.86
C SER A 35 11.66 3.97 -20.83
N LEU A 36 11.15 3.45 -21.95
CA LEU A 36 9.75 2.99 -22.04
C LEU A 36 9.48 1.81 -21.10
N GLU A 37 10.44 0.90 -20.93
CA GLU A 37 10.28 -0.25 -20.04
C GLU A 37 10.19 0.21 -18.58
N GLU A 38 11.06 1.13 -18.17
CA GLU A 38 11.00 1.73 -16.83
C GLU A 38 9.67 2.48 -16.61
N ALA A 39 9.19 3.23 -17.61
CA ALA A 39 7.89 3.90 -17.52
C ALA A 39 6.73 2.90 -17.33
N LYS A 40 6.79 1.76 -18.02
CA LYS A 40 5.80 0.68 -17.90
C LYS A 40 5.84 0.04 -16.50
N ASP A 41 7.04 -0.26 -16.01
CA ASP A 41 7.23 -0.84 -14.67
C ASP A 41 6.76 0.14 -13.58
N MET A 42 7.08 1.43 -13.71
CA MET A 42 6.59 2.47 -12.79
C MET A 42 5.06 2.55 -12.77
N LEU A 43 4.41 2.46 -13.93
CA LEU A 43 2.94 2.46 -14.02
C LEU A 43 2.31 1.20 -13.39
N GLN A 44 2.90 0.03 -13.62
CA GLN A 44 2.42 -1.21 -13.00
C GLN A 44 2.56 -1.17 -11.48
N ASN A 45 3.73 -0.77 -10.98
CA ASN A 45 3.98 -0.59 -9.56
C ASN A 45 3.02 0.46 -8.95
N SER A 46 2.73 1.55 -9.66
CA SER A 46 1.73 2.55 -9.22
C SER A 46 0.39 1.90 -8.91
N ALA A 47 -0.09 1.04 -9.82
CA ALA A 47 -1.37 0.40 -9.70
C ALA A 47 -1.39 -0.59 -8.53
N GLU A 48 -0.31 -1.35 -8.34
CA GLU A 48 -0.16 -2.28 -7.21
C GLU A 48 -0.15 -1.55 -5.86
N TYR A 49 0.60 -0.46 -5.74
CA TYR A 49 0.63 0.34 -4.52
C TYR A 49 -0.72 1.01 -4.23
N ALA A 50 -1.40 1.52 -5.26
CA ALA A 50 -2.73 2.08 -5.12
C ALA A 50 -3.75 1.04 -4.65
N ALA A 51 -3.71 -0.17 -5.20
CA ALA A 51 -4.56 -1.28 -4.78
C ALA A 51 -4.31 -1.66 -3.31
N ARG A 52 -3.04 -1.77 -2.90
CA ARG A 52 -2.69 -2.08 -1.51
C ARG A 52 -3.16 -1.00 -0.53
N VAL A 53 -2.97 0.27 -0.87
CA VAL A 53 -3.47 1.39 -0.04
C VAL A 53 -4.99 1.32 0.06
N TYR A 54 -5.69 1.07 -1.05
CA TYR A 54 -7.14 0.89 -1.04
C TYR A 54 -7.56 -0.24 -0.10
N ASP A 55 -6.93 -1.42 -0.20
CA ASP A 55 -7.27 -2.57 0.64
C ASP A 55 -7.10 -2.23 2.13
N ILE A 56 -5.99 -1.60 2.50
CA ILE A 56 -5.75 -1.20 3.89
C ILE A 56 -6.84 -0.24 4.38
N LEU A 57 -7.15 0.80 3.61
CA LEU A 57 -8.16 1.80 3.98
C LEU A 57 -9.56 1.20 4.03
N TYR A 58 -9.90 0.30 3.10
CA TYR A 58 -11.17 -0.39 3.07
C TYR A 58 -11.36 -1.27 4.30
N GLN A 59 -10.37 -2.10 4.63
CA GLN A 59 -10.41 -2.94 5.83
C GLN A 59 -10.51 -2.06 7.09
N TYR A 60 -9.68 -1.02 7.21
CA TYR A 60 -9.70 -0.10 8.35
C TYR A 60 -11.06 0.59 8.54
N THR A 61 -11.66 1.09 7.45
CA THR A 61 -12.97 1.75 7.51
C THR A 61 -14.10 0.79 7.85
N ARG A 62 -14.05 -0.44 7.31
CA ARG A 62 -15.01 -1.51 7.63
C ARG A 62 -14.92 -1.93 9.11
N ASP A 63 -13.71 -2.15 9.62
CA ASP A 63 -13.49 -2.59 11.01
C ASP A 63 -13.88 -1.52 12.04
N ARG A 64 -13.95 -0.23 11.64
CA ARG A 64 -14.47 0.87 12.49
C ARG A 64 -15.99 1.00 12.52
N GLN A 65 -16.69 0.34 11.60
CA GLN A 65 -18.16 0.41 11.49
C GLN A 65 -18.86 -0.78 12.17
N SER A 66 -18.12 -1.82 12.53
CA SER A 66 -18.59 -2.99 13.30
C SER A 66 -18.49 -2.76 14.80
#